data_AF-A0A1Y2UKV4-F1
#
_entry.id   AF-A0A1Y2UKV4-F1
#
_cell.length_a   1.000
_cell.length_b   1.000
_cell.length_c   1.000
_cell.angle_alpha   90.00
_cell.angle_beta   90.00
_cell.angle_gamma   90.00
#
_symmetry.space_group_name_H-M   'P 1'
#
loop_
_entity.id
_entity.type
_entity.pdbx_description
1 polymer ?
#
loop_
_entity_poly.entity_id
_entity_poly.type
_entity_poly.pdbx_seq_one_letter_code
_entity_poly.pdbx_strand_id
1 'polypeptide(L)'
;MATLEERKTVVKNVLTQISVFNESLQTWEENVNSEVLPDNDTEEIKKWLEWQWESHNSLRLFDYGPTSTQLRGDLSRALSDLDRLEARIRRLQRKNEEKKRQKEKERKESSKKHRP
;
A
#
# COMPACT_ATOMS: atom_id res chain seq x y z
N MET A 1 -24.76 15.45 8.20
CA MET A 1 -24.52 14.10 8.73
C MET A 1 -24.79 13.12 7.60
N ALA A 2 -23.81 12.31 7.19
CA ALA A 2 -24.02 11.29 6.14
C ALA A 2 -25.01 10.21 6.62
N THR A 3 -25.90 9.77 5.73
CA THR A 3 -26.90 8.74 6.02
C THR A 3 -26.25 7.36 6.23
N LEU A 4 -26.96 6.43 6.88
CA LEU A 4 -26.44 5.08 7.12
C LEU A 4 -26.11 4.34 5.80
N GLU A 5 -26.92 4.53 4.77
CA GLU A 5 -26.71 3.91 3.45
C GLU A 5 -25.52 4.51 2.70
N GLU A 6 -25.28 5.82 2.82
CA GLU A 6 -24.04 6.44 2.33
C GLU A 6 -22.81 5.85 3.02
N ARG A 7 -22.84 5.69 4.35
CA ARG A 7 -21.72 5.10 5.09
C ARG A 7 -21.44 3.66 4.66
N LYS A 8 -22.47 2.83 4.51
CA LYS A 8 -22.33 1.46 4.00
C LYS A 8 -21.70 1.42 2.60
N THR A 9 -22.11 2.35 1.73
CA THR A 9 -21.60 2.44 0.36
C THR A 9 -20.11 2.80 0.36
N VAL A 10 -19.70 3.77 1.18
CA VAL A 10 -18.29 4.15 1.32
C VAL A 10 -17.46 2.98 1.83
N VAL A 11 -17.90 2.28 2.88
CA VAL A 11 -17.17 1.13 3.42
C VAL A 11 -17.02 0.02 2.39
N LYS A 12 -18.07 -0.30 1.63
CA LYS A 12 -18.00 -1.27 0.53
C LYS A 12 -17.00 -0.85 -0.54
N ASN A 13 -17.01 0.41 -0.95
CA ASN A 13 -16.06 0.92 -1.94
C ASN A 13 -14.61 0.80 -1.45
N VAL A 14 -14.35 1.12 -0.19
CA VAL A 14 -13.00 0.97 0.39
C VAL A 14 -12.58 -0.50 0.43
N LEU A 15 -13.45 -1.42 0.85
CA LEU A 15 -13.16 -2.86 0.86
C LEU A 15 -12.85 -3.39 -0.55
N THR A 16 -13.60 -2.98 -1.56
CA THR A 16 -13.31 -3.35 -2.96
C THR A 16 -11.94 -2.86 -3.41
N GLN A 17 -11.60 -1.60 -3.10
CA GLN A 17 -10.30 -1.04 -3.47
C GLN A 17 -9.13 -1.69 -2.71
N ILE A 18 -9.31 -2.05 -1.43
CA ILE A 18 -8.36 -2.86 -0.66
C ILE A 18 -8.11 -4.19 -1.37
N SER A 19 -9.16 -4.86 -1.85
CA SER A 19 -9.04 -6.15 -2.54
C SER A 19 -8.21 -6.03 -3.82
N VAL A 20 -8.57 -5.09 -4.70
CA VAL A 20 -7.87 -4.83 -5.97
C VAL A 20 -6.40 -4.49 -5.70
N PHE A 21 -6.13 -3.64 -4.71
CA PHE A 21 -4.77 -3.26 -4.41
C PHE A 21 -3.94 -4.42 -3.84
N ASN A 22 -4.54 -5.28 -3.02
CA ASN A 22 -3.81 -6.44 -2.49
C ASN A 22 -3.34 -7.38 -3.61
N GLU A 23 -4.10 -7.49 -4.71
CA GLU A 23 -3.66 -8.21 -5.92
C GLU A 23 -2.47 -7.50 -6.59
N SER A 24 -2.55 -6.19 -6.81
CA SER A 24 -1.41 -5.41 -7.34
C SER A 24 -0.15 -5.51 -6.46
N LEU A 25 -0.34 -5.53 -5.14
CA LEU A 25 0.76 -5.66 -4.17
C LEU A 25 1.45 -7.03 -4.24
N GLN A 26 0.71 -8.09 -4.57
CA GLN A 26 1.29 -9.42 -4.80
C GLN A 26 2.19 -9.41 -6.03
N THR A 27 1.71 -8.88 -7.16
CA THR A 27 2.51 -8.70 -8.38
C THR A 27 3.76 -7.84 -8.12
N TRP A 28 3.60 -6.78 -7.32
CA TRP A 28 4.71 -5.91 -6.96
C TRP A 28 5.77 -6.62 -6.13
N GLU A 29 5.36 -7.44 -5.17
CA GLU A 29 6.27 -8.26 -4.38
C GLU A 29 7.06 -9.26 -5.23
N GLU A 30 6.43 -9.87 -6.22
CA GLU A 30 7.11 -10.74 -7.21
C GLU A 30 8.19 -9.96 -7.97
N ASN A 31 7.87 -8.75 -8.44
CA ASN A 31 8.82 -7.89 -9.16
C ASN A 31 9.98 -7.41 -8.29
N VAL A 32 9.74 -7.05 -7.01
CA VAL A 32 10.82 -6.74 -6.05
C VAL A 32 11.68 -7.96 -5.79
N ASN A 33 11.11 -9.17 -5.82
CA ASN A 33 11.85 -10.40 -5.56
C ASN A 33 12.74 -10.78 -6.75
N SER A 34 12.27 -10.60 -7.98
CA SER A 34 13.04 -10.90 -9.20
C SER A 34 14.02 -9.79 -9.58
N GLU A 35 13.62 -8.52 -9.54
CA GLU A 35 14.40 -7.40 -10.06
C GLU A 35 14.31 -6.12 -9.19
N VAL A 36 14.82 -5.00 -9.70
CA VAL A 36 14.65 -3.67 -9.10
C VAL A 36 13.54 -2.99 -9.86
N LEU A 37 12.59 -2.39 -9.14
CA LEU A 37 11.42 -1.81 -9.77
C LEU A 37 11.73 -0.53 -10.54
N PRO A 38 11.02 -0.30 -11.67
CA PRO A 38 11.02 0.98 -12.36
C PRO A 38 10.39 2.09 -11.51
N ASP A 39 10.73 3.33 -11.80
CA ASP A 39 10.28 4.49 -11.01
C ASP A 39 8.77 4.75 -11.15
N ASN A 40 8.14 4.31 -12.24
CA ASN A 40 6.70 4.40 -12.44
C ASN A 40 5.92 3.66 -11.35
N ASP A 41 6.30 2.42 -11.06
CA ASP A 41 5.68 1.60 -10.00
C ASP A 41 5.87 2.24 -8.61
N THR A 42 6.97 2.98 -8.43
CA THR A 42 7.24 3.70 -7.18
C THR A 42 6.30 4.89 -7.01
N GLU A 43 5.93 5.57 -8.10
CA GLU A 43 5.00 6.70 -8.08
C GLU A 43 3.55 6.25 -7.84
N GLU A 44 3.11 5.16 -8.47
CA GLU A 44 1.79 4.56 -8.22
C GLU A 44 1.58 4.22 -6.74
N ILE A 45 2.64 3.78 -6.07
CA ILE A 45 2.59 3.41 -4.65
C ILE A 45 2.55 4.61 -3.73
N LYS A 46 3.23 5.70 -4.10
CA LYS A 46 3.09 6.96 -3.37
C LYS A 46 1.65 7.47 -3.42
N LYS A 47 1.06 7.49 -4.61
CA LYS A 47 -0.36 7.86 -4.81
C LYS A 47 -1.28 6.96 -3.99
N TRP A 48 -0.98 5.67 -3.92
CA TRP A 48 -1.76 4.75 -3.09
C TRP A 48 -1.62 5.02 -1.59
N LEU A 49 -0.40 5.27 -1.08
CA LEU A 49 -0.19 5.63 0.32
C LEU A 49 -0.94 6.91 0.72
N GLU A 50 -0.99 7.89 -0.19
CA GLU A 50 -1.78 9.11 -0.01
C GLU A 50 -3.28 8.79 0.07
N TRP A 51 -3.78 8.00 -0.88
CA TRP A 51 -5.19 7.58 -0.89
C TRP A 51 -5.57 6.76 0.35
N GLN A 52 -4.69 5.88 0.82
CA GLN A 52 -4.90 5.12 2.06
C GLN A 52 -5.02 6.01 3.27
N TRP A 53 -4.16 7.01 3.37
CA TRP A 53 -4.18 7.95 4.48
C TRP A 53 -5.52 8.68 4.54
N GLU A 54 -6.00 9.17 3.40
CA GLU A 54 -7.31 9.82 3.28
C GLU A 54 -8.46 8.87 3.63
N SER A 55 -8.40 7.63 3.13
CA SER A 55 -9.40 6.60 3.38
C SER A 55 -9.46 6.19 4.84
N HIS A 56 -8.31 5.99 5.46
CA HIS A 56 -8.19 5.60 6.86
C HIS A 56 -8.70 6.70 7.80
N ASN A 57 -8.40 7.98 7.53
CA ASN A 57 -8.97 9.10 8.27
C ASN A 57 -10.49 9.18 8.12
N SER A 58 -11.00 8.99 6.90
CA SER A 58 -12.44 9.00 6.62
C SER A 58 -13.17 7.86 7.34
N LEU A 59 -12.62 6.64 7.34
CA LEU A 59 -13.21 5.51 8.03
C LEU A 59 -13.18 5.66 9.55
N ARG A 60 -12.10 6.20 10.13
CA ARG A 60 -12.03 6.49 11.56
C ARG A 60 -13.15 7.44 12.00
N LEU A 61 -13.45 8.48 11.21
CA LEU A 61 -14.58 9.38 11.49
C LEU A 61 -15.93 8.66 11.52
N PHE A 62 -16.12 7.61 10.73
CA PHE A 62 -17.35 6.82 10.75
C PHE A 62 -17.47 5.91 11.98
N ASP A 63 -16.36 5.43 12.54
CA ASP A 63 -16.35 4.56 13.73
C ASP A 63 -16.75 5.30 15.02
N TYR A 64 -16.50 6.62 15.07
CA TYR A 64 -16.95 7.48 16.17
C TYR A 64 -18.47 7.78 16.17
N GLY A 65 -19.22 7.35 15.15
CA GLY A 65 -20.66 7.56 15.06
C GLY A 65 -21.51 6.37 15.53
N PRO A 66 -22.79 6.58 15.86
CA PRO A 66 -23.73 5.48 16.09
C PRO A 66 -23.97 4.75 14.76
N THR A 67 -23.47 3.52 14.67
CA THR A 67 -23.57 2.63 13.52
C THR A 67 -24.09 1.26 13.96
N SER A 68 -24.69 0.49 13.04
CA SER A 68 -25.13 -0.87 13.34
C SER A 68 -23.94 -1.80 13.64
N THR A 69 -24.16 -2.87 14.38
CA THR A 69 -23.12 -3.86 14.73
C THR A 69 -22.39 -4.42 13.52
N GLN A 70 -23.13 -4.73 12.44
CA GLN A 70 -22.55 -5.22 11.19
C GLN A 70 -21.61 -4.18 10.56
N LEU A 71 -22.07 -2.92 10.44
CA LEU A 71 -21.28 -1.85 9.84
C LEU A 71 -20.02 -1.54 10.68
N ARG A 72 -20.13 -1.60 12.00
CA ARG A 72 -18.99 -1.45 12.91
C ARG A 72 -17.96 -2.58 12.70
N GLY A 73 -18.41 -3.83 12.57
CA GLY A 73 -17.54 -4.95 12.24
C GLY A 73 -16.80 -4.77 10.91
N ASP A 74 -17.53 -4.34 9.87
CA ASP A 74 -16.95 -4.08 8.54
C ASP A 74 -15.94 -2.92 8.58
N LEU A 75 -16.21 -1.85 9.33
CA LEU A 75 -15.30 -0.73 9.56
C LEU A 75 -14.02 -1.18 10.26
N SER A 76 -14.13 -1.92 11.37
CA SER A 76 -12.97 -2.41 12.11
C SER A 76 -12.10 -3.33 11.25
N ARG A 77 -12.72 -4.19 10.43
CA ARG A 77 -12.00 -5.05 9.49
C ARG A 77 -11.27 -4.22 8.42
N ALA A 78 -11.95 -3.26 7.81
CA ALA A 78 -11.36 -2.39 6.79
C ALA A 78 -10.13 -1.66 7.36
N LEU A 79 -10.24 -1.04 8.54
CA LEU A 79 -9.12 -0.38 9.22
C LEU A 79 -7.93 -1.32 9.43
N SER A 80 -8.18 -2.53 9.94
CA SER A 80 -7.10 -3.51 10.17
C SER A 80 -6.44 -3.98 8.87
N ASP A 81 -7.19 -4.12 7.78
CA ASP A 81 -6.66 -4.53 6.48
C ASP A 81 -5.78 -3.41 5.88
N LEU A 82 -6.19 -2.15 6.00
CA LEU A 82 -5.39 -0.97 5.59
C LEU A 82 -4.04 -0.93 6.34
N ASP A 83 -4.05 -1.06 7.68
CA ASP A 83 -2.84 -1.09 8.52
C ASP A 83 -1.87 -2.21 8.10
N ARG A 84 -2.42 -3.40 7.80
CA ARG A 84 -1.64 -4.56 7.36
C ARG A 84 -0.97 -4.31 6.00
N LEU A 85 -1.70 -3.71 5.05
CA LEU A 85 -1.17 -3.40 3.72
C LEU A 85 -0.10 -2.32 3.79
N GLU A 86 -0.30 -1.26 4.58
CA GLU A 86 0.69 -0.20 4.79
C GLU A 86 2.02 -0.79 5.31
N ALA A 87 1.95 -1.63 6.33
CA ALA A 87 3.13 -2.29 6.89
C ALA A 87 3.84 -3.20 5.87
N ARG A 88 3.10 -3.80 4.93
CA ARG A 88 3.68 -4.62 3.83
C ARG A 88 4.38 -3.73 2.81
N ILE A 89 3.80 -2.61 2.40
CA ILE A 89 4.44 -1.66 1.46
C ILE A 89 5.74 -1.09 2.02
N ARG A 90 5.73 -0.62 3.28
CA ARG A 90 6.95 -0.07 3.91
C ARG A 90 8.08 -1.09 3.99
N ARG A 91 7.78 -2.39 4.05
CA ARG A 91 8.79 -3.46 3.98
C ARG A 91 9.33 -3.62 2.56
N LEU A 92 8.47 -3.62 1.55
CA LEU A 92 8.86 -3.74 0.15
C LEU A 92 9.66 -2.53 -0.34
N GLN A 93 9.30 -1.31 0.06
CA GLN A 93 10.08 -0.10 -0.26
C GLN A 93 11.52 -0.20 0.25
N ARG A 94 11.71 -0.60 1.52
CA ARG A 94 13.04 -0.81 2.09
C ARG A 94 13.84 -1.87 1.33
N LYS A 95 13.20 -2.98 0.96
CA LYS A 95 13.82 -4.06 0.18
C LYS A 95 14.24 -3.58 -1.23
N ASN A 96 13.41 -2.77 -1.89
CA ASN A 96 13.72 -2.22 -3.20
C ASN A 96 14.89 -1.22 -3.14
N GLU A 97 14.91 -0.33 -2.14
CA GLU A 97 16.04 0.58 -1.91
C GLU A 97 17.36 -0.17 -1.65
N GLU A 98 17.30 -1.24 -0.87
CA GLU A 98 18.47 -2.09 -0.60
C GLU A 98 19.00 -2.74 -1.88
N LYS A 99 18.12 -3.31 -2.72
CA LYS A 99 18.49 -3.86 -4.03
C LYS A 99 19.04 -2.80 -4.98
N LYS A 100 18.46 -1.58 -5.01
CA LYS A 100 19.01 -0.45 -5.79
C LYS A 100 20.45 -0.14 -5.38
N ARG A 101 20.72 -0.06 -4.08
CA ARG A 101 22.08 0.18 -3.54
C ARG A 101 23.06 -0.95 -3.86
N GLN A 102 22.63 -2.21 -3.85
CA GLN A 102 23.46 -3.36 -4.23
C GLN A 102 23.87 -3.29 -5.71
N LYS A 103 22.92 -3.10 -6.62
CA LYS A 103 23.20 -2.97 -8.06
C LYS A 103 24.13 -1.80 -8.37
N GLU A 104 24.01 -0.67 -7.67
CA GLU A 104 24.90 0.48 -7.87
C GLU A 104 26.33 0.20 -7.41
N LYS A 105 26.51 -0.55 -6.31
CA LYS A 105 27.84 -0.97 -5.82
C LYS A 105 28.51 -1.94 -6.79
N GLU A 106 27.79 -2.94 -7.30
CA GLU A 106 28.31 -3.88 -8.30
C GLU A 106 28.79 -3.18 -9.58
N ARG A 107 28.04 -2.18 -10.06
CA ARG A 107 28.46 -1.35 -11.21
C ARG A 107 29.74 -0.56 -10.93
N LYS A 108 29.91 -0.01 -9.72
CA LYS A 108 31.12 0.73 -9.35
C LYS A 108 32.34 -0.18 -9.13
N GLU A 109 32.14 -1.40 -8.64
CA GLU A 109 33.20 -2.40 -8.50
C GLU A 109 33.65 -2.99 -9.84
N SER A 110 32.73 -3.27 -10.76
CA SER A 110 33.08 -3.74 -12.10
C SER A 110 33.85 -2.69 -12.90
N SER A 111 33.50 -1.40 -12.77
CA SER A 111 34.26 -0.30 -13.39
C SER A 111 35.67 -0.08 -12.80
N LYS A 112 35.96 -0.53 -11.57
CA LYS A 112 37.31 -0.46 -11.00
C LYS A 112 38.26 -1.54 -11.51
N LYS A 113 37.74 -2.67 -12.02
CA LYS A 113 38.54 -3.74 -12.65
C LYS A 113 38.92 -3.46 -14.09
N HIS A 114 38.43 -2.35 -14.66
CA HIS A 114 38.75 -1.89 -16.01
C HIS A 114 39.44 -0.52 -15.93
N ARG A 115 40.64 -0.51 -15.36
CA ARG A 115 41.62 0.53 -15.70
C ARG A 115 42.68 -0.12 -16.59
N PRO A 116 43.09 0.52 -17.70
CA PRO A 116 44.29 0.12 -18.41
C PRO A 116 45.53 0.21 -17.49
#